data_AF-A0A024GH00-F1
#
_entry.id   AF-A0A024GH00-F1
#
_cell.length_a   1.000
_cell.length_b   1.000
_cell.length_c   1.000
_cell.angle_alpha   90.00
_cell.angle_beta   90.00
_cell.angle_gamma   90.00
#
_symmetry.space_group_name_H-M   'P 1'
#
loop_
_entity.id
_entity.type
_entity.pdbx_description
1 polymer ?
#
loop_
_entity_poly.entity_id
_entity_poly.type
_entity_poly.pdbx_seq_one_letter_code
_entity_poly.pdbx_strand_id
1 'polypeptide(L)'
;MSVNLTQSHQKELEHFLQLFRSRVTKHLQTIEAEFEDLQSDRLSADDVYNQKDIYDALQLLLFAVKSNVQIEMRELINMNALLLKQAMETAQKHKIDLTLDIGAVENRELLNRVERLDVAEWTSNCKSIAALDERKASPKVSSTELSLHRSEDRIRELESQLRNNEQHISKSKQFQAMRQIIDKKNEQLRVLRERLQRYESDNEQLIEDD
;
A
#
# COMPACT_ATOMS: atom_id res chain seq x y z
N MET A 1 1.70 13.12 -7.22
CA MET A 1 0.53 12.40 -6.68
C MET A 1 1.02 11.51 -5.55
N SER A 2 0.73 11.87 -4.29
CA SER A 2 1.02 10.98 -3.15
C SER A 2 0.11 9.76 -3.28
N VAL A 3 0.71 8.60 -3.52
CA VAL A 3 -0.04 7.34 -3.54
C VAL A 3 -0.35 7.00 -2.09
N ASN A 4 -1.65 6.91 -1.75
CA ASN A 4 -2.03 6.38 -0.44
C ASN A 4 -1.64 4.89 -0.39
N LEU A 5 -0.95 4.50 0.69
CA LEU A 5 -0.54 3.12 0.94
C LEU A 5 -1.76 2.19 0.92
N THR A 6 -1.57 0.98 0.41
CA THR A 6 -2.60 -0.06 0.54
C THR A 6 -2.82 -0.41 2.01
N GLN A 7 -4.00 -0.94 2.34
CA GLN A 7 -4.33 -1.35 3.72
C GLN A 7 -3.36 -2.44 4.25
N SER A 8 -2.80 -3.27 3.36
CA SER A 8 -1.77 -4.25 3.70
C SER A 8 -0.47 -3.55 4.12
N HIS A 9 0.06 -2.66 3.28
CA HIS A 9 1.28 -1.91 3.57
C HIS A 9 1.15 -0.97 4.76
N GLN A 10 -0.05 -0.45 5.02
CA GLN A 10 -0.33 0.36 6.19
C GLN A 10 -0.23 -0.45 7.49
N LYS A 11 -0.72 -1.71 7.50
CA LYS A 11 -0.59 -2.61 8.66
C LYS A 11 0.85 -3.02 8.92
N GLU A 12 1.61 -3.30 7.86
CA GLU A 12 3.05 -3.59 7.96
C GLU A 12 3.83 -2.41 8.56
N LEU A 13 3.54 -1.19 8.09
CA LEU A 13 4.14 0.04 8.62
C LEU A 13 3.76 0.29 10.08
N GLU A 14 2.50 0.04 10.45
CA GLU A 14 2.02 0.17 11.83
C GLU A 14 2.74 -0.82 12.76
N HIS A 15 2.86 -2.08 12.34
CA HIS A 15 3.53 -3.11 13.12
C HIS A 15 5.02 -2.80 13.32
N PHE A 16 5.71 -2.36 12.25
CA PHE A 16 7.07 -1.85 12.33
C PHE A 16 7.20 -0.72 13.36
N LEU A 17 6.35 0.32 13.25
CA LEU A 17 6.42 1.49 14.15
C LEU A 17 6.17 1.13 15.62
N GLN A 18 5.19 0.27 15.91
CA GLN A 18 4.88 -0.15 17.27
C GLN A 18 6.05 -0.92 17.90
N LEU A 19 6.63 -1.85 17.14
CA LEU A 19 7.68 -2.73 17.64
C LEU A 19 8.98 -1.98 17.90
N PHE A 20 9.41 -1.13 16.97
CA PHE A 20 10.63 -0.34 17.15
C PHE A 20 10.49 0.71 18.24
N ARG A 21 9.32 1.38 18.35
CA ARG A 21 9.08 2.32 19.46
C ARG A 21 9.11 1.63 20.82
N SER A 22 8.55 0.42 20.92
CA SER A 22 8.61 -0.38 22.16
C SER A 22 10.05 -0.76 22.54
N ARG A 23 10.88 -1.14 21.56
CA ARG A 23 12.30 -1.47 21.79
C ARG A 23 13.11 -0.30 22.32
N VAL A 24 12.90 0.89 21.76
CA VAL A 24 13.56 2.13 22.23
C VAL A 24 13.26 2.40 23.68
N THR A 25 11.98 2.33 24.06
CA THR A 25 11.56 2.53 25.46
C THR A 25 12.25 1.54 26.42
N LYS A 26 12.37 0.27 26.02
CA LYS A 26 13.03 -0.76 26.84
C LYS A 26 14.53 -0.52 27.01
N HIS A 27 15.23 -0.13 25.94
CA HIS A 27 16.67 0.17 26.04
C HIS A 27 16.94 1.38 26.93
N LEU A 28 16.11 2.42 26.87
CA LEU A 28 16.22 3.57 27.76
C LEU A 28 15.99 3.18 29.23
N GLN A 29 14.98 2.35 29.51
CA GLN A 29 14.73 1.84 30.86
C GLN A 29 15.88 0.98 31.40
N THR A 30 16.58 0.26 30.54
CA THR A 30 17.75 -0.56 30.92
C THR A 30 18.93 0.34 31.31
N ILE A 31 19.19 1.39 30.52
CA ILE A 31 20.23 2.39 30.84
C ILE A 31 19.93 3.09 32.17
N GLU A 32 18.67 3.44 32.45
CA GLU A 32 18.29 4.03 33.74
C GLU A 32 18.64 3.12 34.93
N ALA A 33 18.25 1.86 34.86
CA ALA A 33 18.51 0.89 35.93
C ALA A 33 20.02 0.69 36.17
N GLU A 34 20.82 0.57 35.11
CA GLU A 34 22.27 0.36 35.23
C GLU A 34 23.00 1.54 35.90
N PHE A 35 22.51 2.77 35.72
CA PHE A 35 23.07 3.94 36.40
C PHE A 35 22.60 4.07 37.85
N GLU A 36 21.34 3.71 38.15
CA GLU A 36 20.83 3.65 39.53
C GLU A 36 21.61 2.62 40.35
N ASP A 37 21.91 1.46 39.78
CA ASP A 37 22.71 0.41 40.43
C ASP A 37 24.18 0.84 40.63
N LEU A 38 24.79 1.49 39.64
CA LEU A 38 26.17 2.00 39.75
C LEU A 38 26.28 3.10 40.84
N GLN A 39 25.24 3.92 40.96
CA GLN A 39 25.12 4.98 41.95
C GLN A 39 24.96 4.41 43.36
N SER A 40 24.24 3.29 43.54
CA SER A 40 24.12 2.62 44.83
C SER A 40 25.38 1.85 45.24
N ASP A 41 26.12 1.31 44.28
CA ASP A 41 27.17 0.32 44.55
C ASP A 41 28.60 0.88 44.60
N ARG A 42 28.91 1.95 43.85
CA ARG A 42 30.30 2.46 43.70
C ARG A 42 30.61 3.79 44.37
N LEU A 43 29.61 4.53 44.83
CA LEU A 43 29.81 5.70 45.69
C LEU A 43 29.97 5.25 47.14
N SER A 44 31.03 4.49 47.39
CA SER A 44 31.40 4.03 48.73
C SER A 44 31.82 5.20 49.62
N ALA A 45 31.43 5.15 50.89
CA ALA A 45 31.45 6.24 51.87
C ALA A 45 32.84 6.79 52.29
N ASP A 46 33.95 6.34 51.71
CA ASP A 46 35.31 6.63 52.18
C ASP A 46 36.02 7.79 51.46
N ASP A 47 35.48 8.31 50.36
CA ASP A 47 35.94 9.57 49.78
C ASP A 47 35.05 10.73 50.27
N VAL A 48 35.66 11.85 50.65
CA VAL A 48 34.93 13.05 51.12
C VAL A 48 34.28 13.75 49.93
N TYR A 49 33.19 13.20 49.48
CA TYR A 49 32.27 13.82 48.56
C TYR A 49 30.94 14.01 49.27
N ASN A 50 30.34 15.18 49.10
CA ASN A 50 28.96 15.35 49.52
C ASN A 50 28.09 14.45 48.64
N GLN A 51 27.50 13.41 49.23
CA GLN A 51 26.71 12.38 48.55
C GLN A 51 25.68 12.99 47.58
N LYS A 52 25.10 14.11 48.00
CA LYS A 52 24.15 14.86 47.19
C LYS A 52 24.75 15.39 45.89
N ASP A 53 25.97 15.92 45.93
CA ASP A 53 26.60 16.54 44.75
C ASP A 53 26.99 15.50 43.70
N ILE A 54 27.46 14.30 44.12
CA ILE A 54 27.69 13.22 43.16
C ILE A 54 26.38 12.61 42.69
N TYR A 55 25.39 12.48 43.57
CA TYR A 55 24.09 11.98 43.19
C TYR A 55 23.46 12.85 42.11
N ASP A 56 23.45 14.16 42.33
CA ASP A 56 22.92 15.15 41.39
C ASP A 56 23.72 15.16 40.07
N ALA A 57 25.05 15.01 40.12
CA ALA A 57 25.88 14.91 38.91
C ALA A 57 25.59 13.65 38.08
N LEU A 58 25.40 12.49 38.73
CA LEU A 58 25.04 11.24 38.04
C LEU A 58 23.62 11.28 37.47
N GLN A 59 22.68 11.90 38.18
CA GLN A 59 21.31 12.07 37.69
C GLN A 59 21.24 13.01 36.47
N LEU A 60 22.01 14.09 36.50
CA LEU A 60 22.14 14.98 35.34
C LEU A 60 22.78 14.26 34.14
N LEU A 61 23.82 13.45 34.37
CA LEU A 61 24.45 12.66 33.31
C LEU A 61 23.50 11.60 32.75
N LEU A 62 22.76 10.88 33.61
CA LEU A 62 21.76 9.90 33.21
C LEU A 62 20.69 10.55 32.33
N PHE A 63 20.14 11.68 32.78
CA PHE A 63 19.13 12.41 32.02
C PHE A 63 19.65 12.82 30.64
N ALA A 64 20.89 13.33 30.57
CA ALA A 64 21.51 13.74 29.32
C ALA A 64 21.72 12.56 28.35
N VAL A 65 22.23 11.43 28.84
CA VAL A 65 22.44 10.21 28.03
C VAL A 65 21.10 9.65 27.56
N LYS A 66 20.11 9.52 28.46
CA LYS A 66 18.77 9.03 28.12
C LYS A 66 18.11 9.90 27.06
N SER A 67 18.15 11.22 27.24
CA SER A 67 17.54 12.18 26.31
C SER A 67 18.18 12.08 24.92
N ASN A 68 19.51 12.02 24.85
CA ASN A 68 20.23 11.91 23.58
C ASN A 68 19.89 10.60 22.85
N VAL A 69 19.96 9.45 23.53
CA VAL A 69 19.60 8.16 22.94
C VAL A 69 18.14 8.16 22.48
N GLN A 70 17.23 8.76 23.25
CA GLN A 70 15.82 8.82 22.89
C GLN A 70 15.56 9.67 21.65
N ILE A 71 16.26 10.80 21.51
CA ILE A 71 16.16 11.68 20.34
C ILE A 71 16.69 10.94 19.10
N GLU A 72 17.90 10.39 19.17
CA GLU A 72 18.52 9.67 18.05
C GLU A 72 17.69 8.45 17.63
N MET A 73 17.24 7.64 18.58
CA MET A 73 16.39 6.49 18.28
C MET A 73 15.05 6.89 17.65
N ARG A 74 14.45 8.00 18.10
CA ARG A 74 13.21 8.52 17.50
C ARG A 74 13.44 8.99 16.07
N GLU A 75 14.53 9.69 15.82
CA GLU A 75 14.93 10.13 14.49
C GLU A 75 15.20 8.95 13.56
N LEU A 76 15.95 7.94 14.01
CA LEU A 76 16.21 6.71 13.27
C LEU A 76 14.92 5.97 12.91
N ILE A 77 13.99 5.80 13.85
CA ILE A 77 12.69 5.17 13.56
C ILE A 77 11.91 5.97 12.51
N ASN A 78 11.87 7.29 12.66
CA ASN A 78 11.13 8.15 11.74
C ASN A 78 11.76 8.11 10.33
N MET A 79 13.09 8.19 10.23
CA MET A 79 13.82 8.08 8.96
C MET A 79 13.59 6.71 8.31
N ASN A 80 13.71 5.62 9.07
CA ASN A 80 13.49 4.27 8.55
C ASN A 80 12.03 4.04 8.12
N ALA A 81 11.06 4.58 8.85
CA ALA A 81 9.65 4.51 8.47
C ALA A 81 9.37 5.26 7.16
N LEU A 82 10.01 6.42 6.95
CA LEU A 82 9.92 7.17 5.70
C LEU A 82 10.55 6.40 4.53
N LEU A 83 11.73 5.82 4.74
CA LEU A 83 12.40 4.98 3.74
C LEU A 83 11.54 3.77 3.36
N LEU A 84 10.96 3.09 4.36
CA LEU A 84 10.11 1.94 4.14
C LEU A 84 8.84 2.31 3.38
N LYS A 85 8.20 3.44 3.74
CA LYS A 85 7.06 3.99 3.01
C LYS A 85 7.42 4.25 1.54
N GLN A 86 8.56 4.88 1.29
CA GLN A 86 9.01 5.17 -0.08
C GLN A 86 9.27 3.89 -0.89
N ALA A 87 9.84 2.86 -0.26
CA ALA A 87 10.04 1.56 -0.88
C ALA A 87 8.70 0.90 -1.24
N MET A 88 7.72 0.91 -0.34
CA MET A 88 6.37 0.38 -0.57
C MET A 88 5.63 1.16 -1.66
N GLU A 89 5.68 2.49 -1.68
CA GLU A 89 5.10 3.31 -2.75
C GLU A 89 5.71 2.96 -4.12
N THR A 90 7.00 2.68 -4.15
CA THR A 90 7.71 2.27 -5.38
C THR A 90 7.29 0.86 -5.80
N ALA A 91 7.19 -0.09 -4.88
CA ALA A 91 6.68 -1.43 -5.16
C ALA A 91 5.24 -1.40 -5.70
N GLN A 92 4.36 -0.60 -5.07
CA GLN A 92 2.96 -0.44 -5.47
C GLN A 92 2.81 0.17 -6.87
N LYS A 93 3.65 1.15 -7.23
CA LYS A 93 3.70 1.68 -8.61
C LYS A 93 3.98 0.60 -9.65
N HIS A 94 4.75 -0.42 -9.28
CA HIS A 94 5.09 -1.57 -10.12
C HIS A 94 4.19 -2.78 -9.87
N LYS A 95 3.10 -2.62 -9.11
CA LYS A 95 2.14 -3.69 -8.73
C LYS A 95 2.80 -4.87 -8.00
N ILE A 96 3.91 -4.61 -7.30
CA ILE A 96 4.59 -5.59 -6.45
C ILE A 96 4.04 -5.44 -5.03
N ASP A 97 3.65 -6.56 -4.42
CA ASP A 97 3.27 -6.61 -3.02
C ASP A 97 4.51 -6.90 -2.16
N LEU A 98 4.94 -5.92 -1.37
CA LEU A 98 6.08 -6.04 -0.48
C LEU A 98 5.62 -6.57 0.88
N THR A 99 6.11 -7.75 1.26
CA THR A 99 5.90 -8.33 2.59
C THR A 99 7.19 -8.21 3.41
N LEU A 100 7.07 -7.90 4.70
CA LEU A 100 8.20 -7.76 5.60
C LEU A 100 8.21 -8.93 6.59
N ASP A 101 9.29 -9.69 6.59
CA ASP A 101 9.53 -10.67 7.65
C ASP A 101 10.30 -10.00 8.79
N ILE A 102 9.57 -9.42 9.73
CA ILE A 102 10.15 -8.77 10.90
C ILE A 102 10.90 -9.78 11.79
N GLY A 103 10.49 -11.05 11.79
CA GLY A 103 11.17 -12.11 12.55
C GLY A 103 12.56 -12.44 12.00
N ALA A 104 12.74 -12.39 10.67
CA ALA A 104 14.04 -12.59 10.04
C ALA A 104 15.06 -11.48 10.38
N VAL A 105 14.59 -10.25 10.62
CA VAL A 105 15.43 -9.09 10.98
C VAL A 105 16.02 -9.23 12.39
N GLU A 106 15.43 -10.07 13.25
CA GLU A 106 15.90 -10.32 14.62
C GLU A 106 16.95 -11.44 14.73
N ASN A 107 17.31 -12.05 13.60
CA ASN A 107 18.31 -13.10 13.59
C ASN A 107 19.68 -12.53 14.03
N ARG A 108 20.10 -12.87 15.26
CA ARG A 108 21.37 -12.42 15.85
C ARG A 108 22.59 -12.77 15.01
N GLU A 109 22.57 -13.86 14.25
CA GLU A 109 23.69 -14.21 13.36
C GLU A 109 23.77 -13.26 12.16
N LEU A 110 22.62 -12.92 11.56
CA LEU A 110 22.56 -11.96 10.46
C LEU A 110 22.92 -10.55 10.92
N LEU A 111 22.47 -10.13 12.11
CA LEU A 111 22.81 -8.83 12.70
C LEU A 111 24.31 -8.72 12.98
N ASN A 112 24.92 -9.73 13.61
CA ASN A 112 26.39 -9.78 13.83
C ASN A 112 27.17 -9.77 12.51
N ARG A 113 26.61 -10.35 11.45
CA ARG A 113 27.24 -10.35 10.13
C ARG A 113 27.16 -8.98 9.47
N VAL A 114 26.06 -8.24 9.62
CA VAL A 114 25.94 -6.85 9.15
C VAL A 114 26.93 -5.93 9.87
N GLU A 115 27.13 -6.11 11.18
CA GLU A 115 28.08 -5.30 11.98
C GLU A 115 29.54 -5.51 11.57
N ARG A 116 29.88 -6.68 11.03
CA ARG A 116 31.25 -7.05 10.65
C ARG A 116 31.62 -6.71 9.21
N LEU A 117 30.65 -6.41 8.35
CA LEU A 117 30.88 -6.20 6.92
C LEU A 117 31.07 -4.71 6.62
N ASP A 118 32.08 -4.39 5.81
CA ASP A 118 32.24 -3.06 5.24
C ASP A 118 31.15 -2.82 4.16
N VAL A 119 30.74 -1.57 3.96
CA VAL A 119 29.66 -1.15 3.05
C VAL A 119 29.90 -1.65 1.62
N ALA A 120 31.17 -1.72 1.21
CA ALA A 120 31.58 -2.25 -0.09
C ALA A 120 31.36 -3.78 -0.20
N GLU A 121 31.61 -4.55 0.85
CA GLU A 121 31.41 -6.00 0.84
C GLU A 121 29.93 -6.37 0.85
N TRP A 122 29.11 -5.59 1.56
CA TRP A 122 27.65 -5.78 1.58
C TRP A 122 27.02 -5.59 0.19
N THR A 123 27.40 -4.54 -0.51
CA THR A 123 26.88 -4.22 -1.85
C THR A 123 27.41 -5.16 -2.94
N SER A 124 28.60 -5.73 -2.75
CA SER A 124 29.20 -6.71 -3.67
C SER A 124 28.41 -8.02 -3.70
N ASN A 125 27.89 -8.45 -2.55
CA ASN A 125 27.20 -9.73 -2.42
C ASN A 125 25.82 -9.74 -3.13
N CYS A 126 25.22 -8.58 -3.40
CA CYS A 126 24.00 -8.45 -4.20
C CYS A 126 24.17 -8.95 -5.65
N LYS A 127 25.39 -8.87 -6.21
CA LYS A 127 25.69 -9.42 -7.55
C LYS A 127 25.62 -10.95 -7.57
N SER A 128 25.85 -11.62 -6.44
CA SER A 128 25.77 -13.08 -6.32
C SER A 128 24.33 -13.59 -6.24
N ILE A 129 23.42 -12.83 -5.64
CA ILE A 129 21.99 -13.19 -5.57
C ILE A 129 21.34 -13.11 -6.96
N ALA A 130 21.69 -12.11 -7.77
CA ALA A 130 21.25 -12.01 -9.17
C ALA A 130 21.70 -13.22 -10.02
N ALA A 131 22.83 -13.85 -9.68
CA ALA A 131 23.34 -15.05 -10.37
C ALA A 131 22.72 -16.37 -9.86
N LEU A 132 22.10 -16.38 -8.67
CA LEU A 132 21.41 -17.53 -8.09
C LEU A 132 19.94 -17.61 -8.52
N ASP A 133 19.35 -16.50 -8.97
CA ASP A 133 17.95 -16.41 -9.39
C ASP A 133 17.67 -17.10 -10.74
N GLU A 134 18.69 -17.24 -11.61
CA GLU A 134 18.56 -18.01 -12.85
C GLU A 134 18.39 -19.53 -12.64
N ARG A 135 18.71 -20.06 -11.45
CA ARG A 135 18.75 -21.51 -11.21
C ARG A 135 17.63 -22.06 -10.31
N LYS A 136 16.74 -21.21 -9.78
CA LYS A 136 15.66 -21.63 -8.87
C LYS A 136 14.28 -21.05 -9.16
N ALA A 137 14.07 -20.41 -10.31
CA ALA A 137 12.74 -20.10 -10.83
C ALA A 137 12.06 -21.37 -11.41
N SER A 138 11.70 -22.33 -10.56
CA SER A 138 10.69 -23.34 -10.92
C SER A 138 9.33 -22.64 -11.04
N PRO A 139 8.61 -22.79 -12.17
CA PRO A 139 7.57 -21.85 -12.57
C PRO A 139 6.23 -22.15 -11.88
N LYS A 140 5.98 -21.48 -10.75
CA LYS A 140 4.60 -21.21 -10.29
C LYS A 140 3.83 -20.28 -11.25
N VAL A 141 4.54 -19.69 -12.22
CA VAL A 141 3.99 -18.89 -13.33
C VAL A 141 3.12 -19.75 -14.26
N SER A 142 3.44 -21.04 -14.46
CA SER A 142 2.69 -21.91 -15.39
C SER A 142 1.22 -22.13 -14.98
N SER A 143 0.93 -22.26 -13.68
CA SER A 143 -0.44 -22.44 -13.22
C SER A 143 -1.28 -21.18 -13.41
N THR A 144 -0.67 -20.01 -13.24
CA THR A 144 -1.32 -18.71 -13.40
C THR A 144 -1.51 -18.40 -14.89
N GLU A 145 -0.50 -18.65 -15.73
CA GLU A 145 -0.59 -18.52 -17.20
C GLU A 145 -1.63 -19.45 -17.80
N LEU A 146 -1.69 -20.72 -17.37
CA LEU A 146 -2.73 -21.66 -17.80
C LEU A 146 -4.12 -21.21 -17.37
N SER A 147 -4.26 -20.63 -16.17
CA SER A 147 -5.54 -20.09 -15.70
C SER A 147 -5.96 -18.83 -16.47
N LEU A 148 -5.00 -17.98 -16.84
CA LEU A 148 -5.22 -16.78 -17.64
C LEU A 148 -5.63 -17.16 -19.07
N HIS A 149 -4.91 -18.04 -19.74
CA HIS A 149 -5.29 -18.51 -21.08
C HIS A 149 -6.64 -19.21 -21.10
N ARG A 150 -6.94 -20.04 -20.09
CA ARG A 150 -8.28 -20.64 -19.95
C ARG A 150 -9.37 -19.57 -19.75
N SER A 151 -9.07 -18.49 -19.04
CA SER A 151 -10.01 -17.37 -18.87
C SER A 151 -10.19 -16.56 -20.15
N GLU A 152 -9.12 -16.33 -20.92
CA GLU A 152 -9.14 -15.64 -22.21
C GLU A 152 -9.96 -16.43 -23.24
N ASP A 153 -9.73 -17.74 -23.34
CA ASP A 153 -10.50 -18.63 -24.21
C ASP A 153 -11.98 -18.64 -23.83
N ARG A 154 -12.29 -18.63 -22.52
CA ARG A 154 -13.67 -18.58 -22.04
C ARG A 154 -14.36 -17.26 -22.36
N ILE A 155 -13.65 -16.13 -22.25
CA ILE A 155 -14.17 -14.81 -22.63
C ILE A 155 -14.45 -14.78 -24.13
N ARG A 156 -13.50 -15.26 -24.95
CA ARG A 156 -13.64 -15.29 -26.41
C ARG A 156 -14.83 -16.13 -26.87
N GLU A 157 -15.06 -17.26 -26.21
CA GLU A 157 -16.22 -18.13 -26.46
C GLU A 157 -17.54 -17.43 -26.07
N LEU A 158 -17.61 -16.81 -24.89
CA LEU A 158 -18.79 -16.09 -24.44
C LEU A 158 -19.12 -14.89 -25.35
N GLU A 159 -18.11 -14.16 -25.81
CA GLU A 159 -18.30 -13.09 -26.79
C GLU A 159 -18.82 -13.61 -28.14
N SER A 160 -18.33 -14.77 -28.59
CA SER A 160 -18.82 -15.41 -29.81
C SER A 160 -20.29 -15.80 -29.68
N GLN A 161 -20.67 -16.39 -28.53
CA GLN A 161 -22.05 -16.75 -28.23
C GLN A 161 -22.97 -15.53 -28.12
N LEU A 162 -22.50 -14.43 -27.51
CA LEU A 162 -23.24 -13.18 -27.45
C LEU A 162 -23.50 -12.61 -28.85
N ARG A 163 -22.47 -12.53 -29.70
CA ARG A 163 -22.62 -12.07 -31.09
C ARG A 163 -23.60 -12.94 -31.88
N ASN A 164 -23.54 -14.26 -31.71
CA ASN A 164 -24.45 -15.19 -32.38
C ASN A 164 -25.90 -15.02 -31.86
N ASN A 165 -26.09 -14.87 -30.55
CA ASN A 165 -27.40 -14.62 -29.97
C ASN A 165 -27.97 -13.27 -30.40
N GLU A 166 -27.19 -12.20 -30.45
CA GLU A 166 -27.62 -10.89 -30.97
C GLU A 166 -28.03 -10.97 -32.45
N GLN A 167 -27.28 -11.73 -33.27
CA GLN A 167 -27.67 -11.99 -34.65
C GLN A 167 -28.96 -12.80 -34.74
N HIS A 168 -29.17 -13.78 -33.86
CA HIS A 168 -30.36 -14.60 -33.85
C HIS A 168 -31.60 -13.81 -33.39
N ILE A 169 -31.43 -12.97 -32.37
CA ILE A 169 -32.46 -12.07 -31.86
C ILE A 169 -32.83 -11.04 -32.93
N SER A 170 -31.86 -10.39 -33.57
CA SER A 170 -32.13 -9.41 -34.64
C SER A 170 -32.81 -10.01 -35.87
N LYS A 171 -32.53 -11.29 -36.18
CA LYS A 171 -33.18 -12.04 -37.26
C LYS A 171 -34.51 -12.68 -36.85
N SER A 172 -34.86 -12.70 -35.57
CA SER A 172 -36.12 -13.28 -35.10
C SER A 172 -37.32 -12.53 -35.68
N LYS A 173 -38.32 -13.28 -36.15
CA LYS A 173 -39.57 -12.72 -36.70
C LYS A 173 -40.27 -11.78 -35.71
N GLN A 174 -40.19 -12.09 -34.41
CA GLN A 174 -40.77 -11.25 -33.35
C GLN A 174 -40.04 -9.90 -33.26
N PHE A 175 -38.70 -9.90 -33.34
CA PHE A 175 -37.90 -8.67 -33.28
C PHE A 175 -38.08 -7.81 -34.54
N GLN A 176 -38.13 -8.43 -35.72
CA GLN A 176 -38.41 -7.73 -36.98
C GLN A 176 -39.82 -7.13 -36.99
N ALA A 177 -40.83 -7.86 -36.50
CA ALA A 177 -42.19 -7.34 -36.36
C ALA A 177 -42.25 -6.16 -35.37
N MET A 178 -41.58 -6.29 -34.21
CA MET A 178 -41.47 -5.21 -33.23
C MET A 178 -40.80 -3.97 -33.81
N ARG A 179 -39.70 -4.14 -34.56
CA ARG A 179 -39.01 -3.04 -35.25
C ARG A 179 -39.92 -2.32 -36.24
N GLN A 180 -40.67 -3.06 -37.06
CA GLN A 180 -41.64 -2.47 -37.99
C GLN A 180 -42.77 -1.71 -37.27
N ILE A 181 -43.23 -2.20 -36.12
CA ILE A 181 -44.24 -1.51 -35.31
C ILE A 181 -43.67 -0.22 -34.73
N ILE A 182 -42.43 -0.24 -34.21
CA ILE A 182 -41.75 0.95 -33.70
C ILE A 182 -41.54 1.98 -34.81
N ASP A 183 -41.08 1.57 -35.99
CA ASP A 183 -40.88 2.47 -37.12
C ASP A 183 -42.20 3.13 -37.56
N LYS A 184 -43.29 2.35 -37.65
CA LYS A 184 -44.62 2.90 -37.93
C LYS A 184 -45.09 3.87 -36.85
N LYS A 185 -44.86 3.54 -35.57
CA LYS A 185 -45.24 4.41 -34.45
C LYS A 185 -44.44 5.70 -34.47
N ASN A 186 -43.14 5.65 -34.76
CA ASN A 186 -42.29 6.83 -34.91
C ASN A 186 -42.77 7.73 -36.05
N GLU A 187 -43.16 7.16 -37.18
CA GLU A 187 -43.71 7.94 -38.30
C GLU A 187 -45.05 8.58 -37.93
N GLN A 188 -45.96 7.84 -37.28
CA GLN A 188 -47.20 8.39 -36.75
C GLN A 188 -46.93 9.54 -35.76
N LEU A 189 -45.92 9.40 -34.92
CA LEU A 189 -45.53 10.41 -33.93
C LEU A 189 -44.94 11.66 -34.60
N ARG A 190 -44.18 11.49 -35.70
CA ARG A 190 -43.68 12.59 -36.53
C ARG A 190 -44.82 13.37 -37.17
N VAL A 191 -45.76 12.68 -37.82
CA VAL A 191 -46.93 13.29 -38.45
C VAL A 191 -47.82 13.99 -37.40
N LEU A 192 -48.02 13.37 -36.23
CA LEU A 192 -48.75 14.01 -35.14
C LEU A 192 -48.05 15.28 -34.66
N ARG A 193 -46.73 15.27 -34.49
CA ARG A 193 -45.96 16.46 -34.11
C ARG A 193 -46.09 17.57 -35.14
N GLU A 194 -45.95 17.26 -36.43
CA GLU A 194 -46.12 18.24 -37.50
C GLU A 194 -47.54 18.82 -37.55
N ARG A 195 -48.56 17.98 -37.31
CA ARG A 195 -49.96 18.43 -37.30
C ARG A 195 -50.28 19.26 -36.06
N LEU A 196 -49.76 18.86 -34.89
CA LEU A 196 -49.92 19.62 -33.64
C LEU A 196 -49.27 21.01 -33.80
N GLN A 197 -48.08 21.07 -34.37
CA GLN A 197 -47.38 22.33 -34.65
C GLN A 197 -48.18 23.28 -35.55
N ARG A 198 -48.89 22.75 -36.56
CA ARG A 198 -49.80 23.55 -37.40
C ARG A 198 -51.00 24.09 -36.63
N TYR A 199 -51.62 23.27 -35.78
CA TYR A 199 -52.74 23.73 -34.96
C TYR A 199 -52.31 24.72 -33.88
N GLU A 200 -51.11 24.59 -33.31
CA GLU A 200 -50.55 25.57 -32.38
C GLU A 200 -50.32 26.92 -33.08
N SER A 201 -49.89 26.92 -34.34
CA SER A 201 -49.74 28.15 -35.13
C SER A 201 -51.06 28.75 -35.62
N ASP A 202 -52.06 27.92 -35.97
CA ASP A 202 -53.41 28.37 -36.35
C ASP A 202 -54.20 28.92 -35.13
N ASN A 203 -54.00 28.35 -33.93
CA ASN A 203 -54.61 28.87 -32.70
C ASN A 203 -53.98 30.20 -32.26
N GLU A 204 -52.67 30.39 -32.44
CA GLU A 204 -52.02 31.68 -32.19
C GLU A 204 -52.53 32.76 -33.15
N GLN A 205 -52.81 32.42 -34.43
CA GLN A 205 -53.41 33.35 -35.39
C GLN A 205 -54.88 33.71 -35.08
N LEU A 206 -55.66 32.78 -34.51
CA LEU A 206 -57.05 33.04 -34.13
C LEU A 206 -57.20 33.85 -32.83
N ILE A 207 -56.16 33.96 -32.00
CA ILE A 207 -56.16 34.78 -30.78
C ILE A 207 -55.77 36.24 -31.08
N GLU A 208 -55.13 36.52 -32.22
CA GLU A 208 -54.76 37.89 -32.64
C GLU A 208 -55.86 38.63 -33.44
N ASP A 209 -56.89 37.93 -33.90
CA ASP A 209 -57.96 38.46 -34.77
C ASP A 209 -59.34 38.70 -34.08
N ASP A 210 -59.42 38.60 -32.73
CA ASP A 210 -60.59 38.95 -31.88
C ASP A 210 -60.20 40.00 -30.82
#